data_AF-A0A850SYH3-F1
#
_entry.id   AF-A0A850SYH3-F1
#
_cell.length_a   1.000
_cell.length_b   1.000
_cell.length_c   1.000
_cell.angle_alpha   90.00
_cell.angle_beta   90.00
_cell.angle_gamma   90.00
#
_symmetry.space_group_name_H-M   'P 1'
#
loop_
_entity.id
_entity.type
_entity.pdbx_description
1 polymer ?
#
loop_
_entity_poly.entity_id
_entity_poly.type
_entity_poly.pdbx_seq_one_letter_code
_entity_poly.pdbx_strand_id
1 'polypeptide(L)'
;MDDRAPAFSHSALHVFGLLARRGGTMRIGPLLDAARLPPDALAEAVNELAERCWVKIAWRNPRRRLPPGLPERFRAVDRVTTTGLGKWRYPVTWPE
;
A
#
# COMPACT_ATOMS: atom_id res chain seq x y z
N MET A 1 -23.79 -13.91 -4.36
CA MET A 1 -22.69 -12.95 -4.13
C MET A 1 -21.52 -13.51 -4.89
N ASP A 2 -21.03 -12.82 -5.92
CA ASP A 2 -19.95 -13.34 -6.77
C ASP A 2 -18.69 -13.50 -5.90
N ASP A 3 -18.32 -14.75 -5.61
CA ASP A 3 -17.24 -15.13 -4.67
C ASP A 3 -15.84 -15.04 -5.33
N ARG A 4 -15.76 -14.43 -6.51
CA ARG A 4 -14.49 -14.18 -7.17
C ARG A 4 -13.77 -13.08 -6.40
N ALA A 5 -12.58 -13.40 -5.89
CA ALA A 5 -11.68 -12.41 -5.34
C ALA A 5 -11.58 -11.22 -6.33
N PRO A 6 -11.80 -9.97 -5.89
CA PRO A 6 -11.75 -8.82 -6.79
C PRO A 6 -10.42 -8.82 -7.54
N ALA A 7 -10.50 -8.68 -8.87
CA ALA A 7 -9.32 -8.68 -9.72
C ALA A 7 -8.47 -7.45 -9.39
N PHE A 8 -7.40 -7.68 -8.63
CA PHE A 8 -6.38 -6.68 -8.35
C PHE A 8 -5.31 -6.70 -9.43
N SER A 9 -4.75 -5.53 -9.74
CA SER A 9 -3.51 -5.50 -10.52
C SER A 9 -2.39 -6.28 -9.81
N HIS A 10 -1.44 -6.81 -10.58
CA HIS A 10 -0.27 -7.49 -10.01
C HIS A 10 0.50 -6.57 -9.05
N SER A 11 0.61 -5.29 -9.38
CA SER A 11 1.22 -4.26 -8.54
C SER A 11 0.49 -4.07 -7.21
N ALA A 12 -0.85 -4.05 -7.22
CA ALA A 12 -1.66 -3.96 -6.00
C ALA A 12 -1.46 -5.19 -5.09
N LEU A 13 -1.47 -6.40 -5.66
CA LEU A 13 -1.19 -7.62 -4.90
C LEU A 13 0.23 -7.62 -4.31
N HIS A 14 1.23 -7.23 -5.09
CA HIS A 14 2.62 -7.10 -4.64
C HIS A 14 2.76 -6.13 -3.46
N VAL A 15 2.20 -4.92 -3.59
CA VAL A 15 2.20 -3.90 -2.53
C VAL A 15 1.48 -4.41 -1.28
N PHE A 16 0.33 -5.04 -1.44
CA PHE A 16 -0.41 -5.63 -0.34
C PHE A 16 0.39 -6.72 0.38
N GLY A 17 1.11 -7.57 -0.36
CA GLY A 17 1.99 -8.57 0.20
C GLY A 17 3.16 -8.02 0.99
N LEU A 18 3.79 -6.96 0.49
CA LEU A 18 4.84 -6.26 1.23
C LEU A 18 4.32 -5.69 2.54
N LEU A 19 3.13 -5.08 2.54
CA LEU A 19 2.50 -4.58 3.75
C LEU A 19 2.20 -5.73 4.72
N ALA A 20 1.58 -6.82 4.25
CA ALA A 20 1.23 -7.97 5.07
C ALA A 20 2.45 -8.61 5.75
N ARG A 21 3.54 -8.83 5.00
CA ARG A 21 4.80 -9.38 5.53
C ARG A 21 5.50 -8.45 6.54
N ARG A 22 5.18 -7.15 6.54
CA ARG A 22 5.75 -6.13 7.45
C ARG A 22 4.79 -5.73 8.57
N GLY A 23 3.86 -6.61 8.95
CA GLY A 23 2.91 -6.36 10.05
C GLY A 23 1.71 -5.51 9.67
N GLY A 24 1.48 -5.30 8.38
CA GLY A 24 0.30 -4.60 7.84
C GLY A 24 0.42 -3.08 7.80
N THR A 25 1.58 -2.49 8.08
CA THR A 25 1.78 -1.03 8.00
C THR A 25 3.20 -0.67 7.58
N MET A 26 3.34 0.34 6.72
CA MET A 26 4.65 0.82 6.30
C MET A 26 4.66 2.32 5.97
N ARG A 27 5.76 3.00 6.25
CA ARG A 27 6.00 4.39 5.81
C ARG A 27 6.20 4.44 4.30
N ILE A 28 5.79 5.54 3.66
CA ILE A 28 5.80 5.62 2.19
C ILE A 28 7.21 5.54 1.58
N GLY A 29 8.23 6.07 2.26
CA GLY A 29 9.63 5.98 1.80
C GLY A 29 10.11 4.52 1.74
N PRO A 30 10.12 3.79 2.87
CA PRO A 30 10.43 2.36 2.86
C PRO A 30 9.54 1.53 1.95
N LEU A 31 8.26 1.90 1.77
CA LEU A 31 7.36 1.23 0.83
C LEU A 31 7.80 1.43 -0.62
N LEU A 32 8.20 2.64 -1.02
CA LEU A 32 8.78 2.92 -2.34
C LEU A 32 10.02 2.06 -2.59
N ASP A 33 10.95 2.04 -1.62
CA ASP A 33 12.20 1.30 -1.73
C ASP A 33 11.95 -0.22 -1.82
N ALA A 34 11.03 -0.75 -1.02
CA ALA A 34 10.71 -2.17 -0.98
C ALA A 34 9.89 -2.63 -2.19
N ALA A 35 8.97 -1.79 -2.67
CA ALA A 35 8.12 -2.12 -3.82
C ALA A 35 8.92 -2.24 -5.11
N ARG A 36 10.01 -1.46 -5.24
CA ARG A 36 10.81 -1.34 -6.49
C ARG A 36 9.93 -1.05 -7.72
N LEU A 37 8.84 -0.32 -7.49
CA LEU A 37 7.93 0.12 -8.54
C LEU A 37 8.22 1.57 -8.91
N PRO A 38 7.97 1.98 -10.16
CA PRO A 38 7.88 3.39 -10.50
C PRO A 38 6.89 4.11 -9.57
N PRO A 39 7.16 5.39 -9.21
CA PRO A 39 6.29 6.14 -8.31
C PRO A 39 4.81 6.13 -8.73
N ASP A 40 4.54 6.22 -10.02
CA ASP A 40 3.17 6.24 -10.54
C ASP A 40 2.47 4.89 -10.39
N ALA A 41 3.16 3.80 -10.73
CA ALA A 41 2.64 2.44 -10.57
C ALA A 41 2.38 2.09 -9.09
N LEU A 42 3.23 2.56 -8.17
CA LEU A 42 2.98 2.41 -6.73
C LEU A 42 1.74 3.20 -6.30
N ALA A 43 1.57 4.42 -6.79
CA ALA A 43 0.44 5.25 -6.39
C ALA A 43 -0.88 4.68 -6.93
N GLU A 44 -0.89 4.19 -8.16
CA GLU A 44 -2.03 3.46 -8.73
C GLU A 44 -2.38 2.21 -7.92
N ALA A 45 -1.38 1.39 -7.58
CA ALA A 45 -1.56 0.20 -6.76
C ALA A 45 -2.14 0.53 -5.37
N VAL A 46 -1.61 1.58 -4.71
CA VAL A 46 -2.11 2.01 -3.40
C VAL A 46 -3.53 2.57 -3.50
N ASN A 47 -3.84 3.34 -4.56
CA ASN A 47 -5.18 3.86 -4.80
C ASN A 47 -6.19 2.74 -5.05
N GLU A 48 -5.86 1.76 -5.89
CA GLU A 48 -6.72 0.60 -6.16
C GLU A 48 -7.05 -0.16 -4.87
N LEU A 49 -6.05 -0.38 -4.00
CA LEU A 49 -6.25 -1.00 -2.69
C LEU A 49 -7.09 -0.11 -1.76
N ALA A 50 -6.92 1.21 -1.82
CA ALA A 50 -7.63 2.16 -0.96
C ALA A 50 -9.11 2.31 -1.38
N GLU A 51 -9.41 2.37 -2.69
CA GLU A 51 -10.76 2.43 -3.25
C GLU A 51 -11.60 1.22 -2.83
N ARG A 52 -10.96 0.05 -2.71
CA ARG A 52 -11.60 -1.19 -2.22
C ARG A 52 -11.56 -1.33 -0.71
N CYS A 53 -11.08 -0.32 0.01
CA CYS A 53 -10.95 -0.30 1.47
C CYS A 53 -10.01 -1.38 2.04
N TRP A 54 -9.05 -1.90 1.29
CA TRP A 54 -8.06 -2.90 1.76
C TRP A 54 -6.87 -2.27 2.47
N VAL A 55 -6.57 -1.01 2.14
CA VAL A 55 -5.60 -0.20 2.84
C VAL A 55 -6.18 1.17 3.19
N LYS A 56 -5.58 1.80 4.19
CA LYS A 56 -5.81 3.19 4.58
C LYS A 56 -4.51 3.97 4.39
N ILE A 57 -4.62 5.16 3.83
CA ILE A 57 -3.52 6.11 3.66
C ILE A 57 -3.55 7.07 4.85
N ALA A 58 -2.45 7.14 5.59
CA ALA A 58 -2.23 8.16 6.60
C ALA A 58 -1.49 9.34 5.95
N TRP A 59 -2.10 10.51 6.02
CA TRP A 59 -1.52 11.75 5.49
C TRP A 59 -0.60 12.40 6.53
N ARG A 60 0.44 13.08 6.06
CA ARG A 60 1.41 13.76 6.92
C ARG A 60 0.80 15.00 7.54
N ASN A 61 1.29 15.30 8.74
CA ASN A 61 1.15 16.63 9.29
C ASN A 61 2.07 17.59 8.51
N PRO A 62 1.58 18.74 8.01
CA PRO A 62 2.37 19.71 7.26
C PRO A 62 3.58 20.28 8.04
N ARG A 63 3.58 20.15 9.38
CA ARG A 63 4.69 20.59 10.24
C ARG A 63 5.85 19.58 10.35
N ARG A 64 5.74 18.39 9.75
CA ARG A 64 6.79 17.36 9.79
C ARG A 64 7.76 17.50 8.62
N ARG A 65 9.06 17.35 8.92
CA ARG A 65 10.13 17.34 7.91
C ARG A 65 9.92 16.23 6.87
N LEU A 66 10.05 16.59 5.60
CA LEU A 66 10.00 15.67 4.47
C LEU A 66 11.30 14.86 4.37
N PRO A 67 11.25 13.55 4.12
CA PRO A 67 12.41 12.78 3.71
C PRO A 67 12.99 13.33 2.40
N PRO A 68 14.32 13.42 2.28
CA PRO A 68 14.95 13.78 1.02
C PRO A 68 14.65 12.72 -0.06
N GLY A 69 14.53 13.16 -1.31
CA GLY A 69 14.37 12.25 -2.47
C GLY A 69 12.98 11.64 -2.67
N LEU A 70 11.99 12.02 -1.85
CA LEU A 70 10.64 11.51 -2.01
C LEU A 70 9.92 12.15 -3.22
N PRO A 71 9.32 11.34 -4.14
CA PRO A 71 8.55 11.86 -5.26
C PRO A 71 7.41 12.76 -4.79
N GLU A 72 7.07 13.78 -5.59
CA GLU A 72 6.13 14.83 -5.22
C GLU A 72 4.76 14.29 -4.76
N ARG A 73 4.22 13.31 -5.48
CA ARG A 73 2.93 12.67 -5.18
C ARG A 73 2.87 12.02 -3.79
N PHE A 74 4.02 11.62 -3.24
CA PHE A 74 4.11 10.96 -1.94
C PHE A 74 4.49 11.90 -0.80
N ARG A 75 4.74 13.19 -1.09
CA ARG A 75 5.11 14.18 -0.07
C ARG A 75 4.05 14.34 1.02
N ALA A 76 2.79 14.21 0.66
CA ALA A 76 1.67 14.26 1.59
C ALA A 76 1.41 12.92 2.32
N VAL A 77 1.98 11.81 1.85
CA VAL A 77 1.71 10.47 2.42
C VAL A 77 2.71 10.16 3.54
N ASP A 78 2.21 9.79 4.72
CA ASP A 78 3.06 9.30 5.82
C ASP A 78 3.23 7.78 5.71
N ARG A 79 2.12 7.06 5.75
CA ARG A 79 2.07 5.60 5.85
C ARG A 79 0.89 5.02 5.10
N VAL A 80 1.02 3.76 4.73
CA VAL A 80 -0.05 2.91 4.21
C VAL A 80 -0.25 1.75 5.19
N THR A 81 -1.50 1.45 5.53
CA THR A 81 -1.84 0.43 6.52
C THR A 81 -2.98 -0.45 6.02
N THR A 82 -2.82 -1.77 6.05
CA THR A 82 -3.88 -2.75 5.75
C THR A 82 -5.06 -2.61 6.71
N THR A 83 -6.29 -2.67 6.21
CA THR A 83 -7.51 -2.64 7.03
C THR A 83 -7.93 -4.05 7.47
N GLY A 84 -8.90 -4.15 8.37
CA GLY A 84 -9.52 -5.43 8.72
C GLY A 84 -10.17 -6.14 7.53
N LEU A 85 -10.74 -5.39 6.57
CA LEU A 85 -11.32 -5.94 5.34
C LEU A 85 -10.25 -6.57 4.43
N GLY A 86 -9.10 -5.89 4.27
CA GLY A 86 -7.97 -6.44 3.52
C GLY A 86 -7.40 -7.70 4.18
N LYS A 87 -7.29 -7.70 5.52
CA LYS A 87 -6.82 -8.88 6.28
C LYS A 87 -7.79 -10.06 6.21
N TRP A 88 -9.10 -9.80 6.26
CA TRP A 88 -10.13 -10.84 6.29
C TRP A 88 -10.37 -11.49 4.92
N ARG A 89 -10.25 -10.72 3.82
CA ARG A 89 -10.43 -11.25 2.45
C ARG A 89 -9.18 -11.90 1.85
N TYR A 90 -8.02 -11.80 2.50
CA TYR A 90 -6.78 -12.43 2.04
C TYR A 90 -6.03 -13.19 3.16
N PRO A 91 -6.64 -14.23 3.76
CA PRO A 91 -6.00 -15.00 4.83
C PRO A 91 -4.96 -16.03 4.35
N VAL A 92 -4.59 -16.09 3.06
CA VAL A 92 -3.92 -17.29 2.50
C VAL A 92 -2.59 -16.98 1.79
N THR A 93 -1.51 -17.40 2.47
CA THR A 93 -0.20 -17.86 1.97
C THR A 93 0.52 -17.04 0.89
N TRP A 94 1.60 -16.38 1.30
CA TRP A 94 2.68 -16.04 0.39
C TRP A 94 3.60 -17.26 0.24
N PRO A 95 3.86 -17.79 -0.97
CA PRO A 95 5.00 -18.69 -1.15
C PRO A 95 6.28 -17.93 -0.83
N GLU A 96 7.22 -18.64 -0.20
CA GLU A 96 8.58 -18.18 0.13
C GLU A 96 9.38 -17.79 -1.13
#